data_AF-A0A0N0NQ70-F1
#
_entry.id   AF-A0A0N0NQ70-F1
#
_cell.length_a   1.000
_cell.length_b   1.000
_cell.length_c   1.000
_cell.angle_alpha   90.00
_cell.angle_beta   90.00
_cell.angle_gamma   90.00
#
_symmetry.space_group_name_H-M   'P 1'
#
loop_
_entity.id
_entity.type
_entity.pdbx_description
1 polymer ?
#
loop_
_entity_poly.entity_id
_entity_poly.type
_entity_poly.pdbx_seq_one_letter_code
_entity_poly.pdbx_strand_id
1 'polypeptide(L)'
;MSLVEALRARRSALNTNARPPVVIWEPIPDLCTPAELKNLQQASTFVNVISPNGEELADFFASGNKSIAEEDMVRSLLTNCGENPEQAVIVRNGADGSRLHCRGRVLHFKAYHQDAERVIDPTGGGNSYLGAMAMALTKRVQPGLEATAQCLNSSITSESRSLLEMILAAVHGTIAASYAIEQIGTPSLDGGCGVWNGEAYEDRYTLYLRREKSYLSHQLATQGQNLIPS
;
A
#
# COMPACT_ATOMS: atom_id res chain seq x y z
N MET A 1 -17.73 11.89 -12.46
CA MET A 1 -16.51 12.72 -12.39
C MET A 1 -16.72 14.12 -11.80
N SER A 2 -17.86 14.78 -12.02
CA SER A 2 -18.14 16.13 -11.48
C SER A 2 -18.00 16.28 -9.95
N LEU A 3 -18.20 15.20 -9.18
CA LEU A 3 -18.12 15.25 -7.72
C LEU A 3 -16.68 15.46 -7.20
N VAL A 4 -15.69 14.75 -7.75
CA VAL A 4 -14.29 14.84 -7.29
C VAL A 4 -13.71 16.22 -7.61
N GLU A 5 -13.99 16.71 -8.81
CA GLU A 5 -13.60 18.05 -9.25
C GLU A 5 -14.27 19.13 -8.37
N ALA A 6 -15.57 18.99 -8.09
CA ALA A 6 -16.28 19.90 -7.19
C ALA A 6 -15.71 19.88 -5.76
N LEU A 7 -15.34 18.72 -5.23
CA LEU A 7 -14.70 18.59 -3.90
C LEU A 7 -13.34 19.29 -3.88
N ARG A 8 -12.50 19.07 -4.91
CA ARG A 8 -11.20 19.74 -5.04
C ARG A 8 -11.35 21.26 -5.15
N ALA A 9 -12.32 21.73 -5.95
CA ALA A 9 -12.62 23.15 -6.11
C ALA A 9 -13.08 23.78 -4.78
N ARG A 10 -14.01 23.13 -4.07
CA ARG A 10 -14.48 23.60 -2.75
C ARG A 10 -13.35 23.68 -1.73
N ARG A 11 -12.47 22.67 -1.68
CA ARG A 11 -11.29 22.68 -0.79
C ARG A 11 -10.36 23.85 -1.12
N SER A 12 -10.06 24.06 -2.40
CA SER A 12 -9.20 25.16 -2.85
C SER A 12 -9.81 26.54 -2.51
N ALA A 13 -11.13 26.68 -2.63
CA ALA A 13 -11.85 27.90 -2.26
C ALA A 13 -11.80 28.19 -0.75
N LEU A 14 -11.78 27.16 0.11
CA LEU A 14 -11.68 27.32 1.56
C LEU A 14 -10.25 27.68 2.02
N ASN A 15 -9.23 27.12 1.37
CA ASN A 15 -7.83 27.44 1.64
C ASN A 15 -6.99 27.20 0.38
N THR A 16 -6.63 28.29 -0.30
CA THR A 16 -5.85 28.28 -1.54
C THR A 16 -4.43 27.74 -1.34
N ASN A 17 -3.90 27.82 -0.12
CA ASN A 17 -2.57 27.32 0.25
C ASN A 17 -2.60 25.89 0.81
N ALA A 18 -3.78 25.25 0.89
CA ALA A 18 -3.88 23.89 1.38
C ALA A 18 -3.20 22.93 0.40
N ARG A 19 -2.26 22.12 0.90
CA ARG A 19 -1.68 21.03 0.11
C ARG A 19 -2.80 20.09 -0.36
N PRO A 20 -2.72 19.53 -1.57
CA PRO A 20 -3.63 18.48 -2.00
C PRO A 20 -3.65 17.33 -0.99
N PRO A 21 -4.83 16.75 -0.67
CA PRO A 21 -4.89 15.58 0.19
C PRO A 21 -4.23 14.39 -0.50
N VAL A 22 -3.59 13.52 0.29
CA VAL A 22 -3.20 12.20 -0.18
C VAL A 22 -4.44 11.31 -0.14
N VAL A 23 -4.78 10.69 -1.26
CA VAL A 23 -5.95 9.82 -1.39
C VAL A 23 -5.49 8.40 -1.65
N ILE A 24 -5.88 7.49 -0.75
CA ILE A 24 -5.77 6.04 -0.91
C ILE A 24 -7.17 5.53 -1.22
N TRP A 25 -7.28 4.66 -2.21
CA TRP A 25 -8.56 4.15 -2.66
C TRP A 25 -8.47 2.65 -2.96
N GLU A 26 -9.48 1.90 -2.54
CA GLU A 26 -9.69 0.50 -2.91
C GLU A 26 -11.00 0.35 -3.69
N PRO A 27 -11.04 -0.53 -4.70
CA PRO A 27 -12.28 -0.85 -5.40
C PRO A 27 -13.23 -1.61 -4.48
N ILE A 28 -14.52 -1.50 -4.79
CA ILE A 28 -15.56 -2.31 -4.13
C ILE A 28 -15.64 -3.64 -4.89
N PRO A 29 -15.63 -4.80 -4.21
CA PRO A 29 -15.63 -6.13 -4.86
C PRO A 29 -16.71 -6.30 -5.94
N ASP A 30 -17.93 -5.82 -5.69
CA ASP A 30 -19.08 -5.94 -6.61
C ASP A 30 -18.86 -5.26 -7.98
N LEU A 31 -17.91 -4.32 -8.07
CA LEU A 31 -17.59 -3.58 -9.29
C LEU A 31 -16.30 -4.07 -9.96
N CYS A 32 -15.62 -5.08 -9.40
CA CYS A 32 -14.43 -5.66 -9.98
C CYS A 32 -14.82 -6.58 -11.14
N THR A 33 -15.12 -5.98 -12.29
CA THR A 33 -15.52 -6.71 -13.49
C THR A 33 -14.88 -6.10 -14.74
N PRO A 34 -14.77 -6.84 -15.85
CA PRO A 34 -14.18 -6.30 -17.07
C PRO A 34 -14.94 -5.10 -17.64
N ALA A 35 -16.23 -4.98 -17.37
CA ALA A 35 -17.06 -3.84 -17.80
C ALA A 35 -16.62 -2.52 -17.12
N GLU A 36 -16.10 -2.61 -15.89
CA GLU A 36 -15.72 -1.46 -15.06
C GLU A 36 -14.23 -1.08 -15.21
N LEU A 37 -13.44 -1.82 -15.99
CA LEU A 37 -12.01 -1.55 -16.16
C LEU A 37 -11.72 -0.11 -16.63
N LYS A 38 -12.53 0.44 -17.54
CA LYS A 38 -12.39 1.84 -17.98
C LYS A 38 -12.69 2.84 -16.87
N ASN A 39 -13.67 2.54 -16.03
CA ASN A 39 -14.02 3.39 -14.89
C ASN A 39 -12.93 3.34 -13.82
N LEU A 40 -12.32 2.17 -13.58
CA LEU A 40 -11.14 2.01 -12.73
C LEU A 40 -9.96 2.86 -13.24
N GLN A 41 -9.64 2.75 -14.53
CA GLN A 41 -8.57 3.53 -15.17
C GLN A 41 -8.82 5.04 -15.14
N GLN A 42 -10.08 5.46 -15.10
CA GLN A 42 -10.44 6.86 -14.95
C GLN A 42 -10.36 7.31 -13.49
N ALA A 43 -10.85 6.49 -12.56
CA ALA A 43 -10.80 6.76 -11.12
C ALA A 43 -9.35 6.84 -10.62
N SER A 44 -8.45 6.02 -11.16
CA SER A 44 -7.02 6.02 -10.83
C SER A 44 -6.42 7.43 -10.95
N THR A 45 -6.80 8.21 -11.96
CA THR A 45 -6.27 9.57 -12.20
C THR A 45 -6.53 10.56 -11.05
N PHE A 46 -7.43 10.25 -10.13
CA PHE A 46 -7.81 11.13 -9.03
C PHE A 46 -7.16 10.78 -7.69
N VAL A 47 -6.44 9.66 -7.60
CA VAL A 47 -5.92 9.12 -6.34
C VAL A 47 -4.40 8.96 -6.37
N ASN A 48 -3.79 8.93 -5.18
CA ASN A 48 -2.34 8.76 -5.02
C ASN A 48 -1.97 7.29 -4.91
N VAL A 49 -2.81 6.48 -4.28
CA VAL A 49 -2.60 5.04 -4.10
C VAL A 49 -3.88 4.29 -4.44
N ILE A 50 -3.75 3.25 -5.25
CA ILE A 50 -4.83 2.31 -5.57
C ILE A 50 -4.49 0.98 -4.89
N SER A 51 -5.41 0.41 -4.12
CA SER A 51 -5.15 -0.83 -3.37
C SER A 51 -6.23 -1.89 -3.55
N PRO A 52 -6.26 -2.57 -4.71
CA PRO A 52 -7.11 -3.74 -4.89
C PRO A 52 -6.53 -4.93 -4.11
N ASN A 53 -7.36 -5.91 -3.83
CA ASN A 53 -6.88 -7.25 -3.57
C ASN A 53 -6.51 -7.97 -4.90
N GLY A 54 -5.78 -9.09 -4.82
CA GLY A 54 -5.32 -9.81 -6.00
C GLY A 54 -6.45 -10.35 -6.90
N GLU A 55 -7.53 -10.84 -6.30
CA GLU A 55 -8.71 -11.36 -7.02
C GLU A 55 -9.48 -10.21 -7.70
N GLU A 56 -9.75 -9.13 -6.96
CA GLU A 56 -10.36 -7.91 -7.48
C GLU A 56 -9.60 -7.37 -8.69
N LEU A 57 -8.26 -7.31 -8.60
CA LEU A 57 -7.43 -6.88 -9.72
C LEU A 57 -7.57 -7.83 -10.90
N ALA A 58 -7.50 -9.15 -10.68
CA ALA A 58 -7.64 -10.13 -11.75
C ALA A 58 -9.01 -10.06 -12.43
N ASP A 59 -10.09 -9.84 -11.68
CA ASP A 59 -11.45 -9.82 -12.19
C ASP A 59 -11.70 -8.66 -13.16
N PHE A 60 -11.05 -7.50 -12.97
CA PHE A 60 -11.09 -6.40 -13.95
C PHE A 60 -10.49 -6.79 -15.32
N PHE A 61 -9.59 -7.78 -15.36
CA PHE A 61 -8.86 -8.18 -16.56
C PHE A 61 -9.24 -9.58 -17.07
N ALA A 62 -10.27 -10.20 -16.49
CA ALA A 62 -10.75 -11.53 -16.84
C ALA A 62 -11.36 -11.64 -18.26
N SER A 63 -11.26 -10.62 -19.11
CA SER A 63 -11.77 -10.65 -20.49
C SER A 63 -10.85 -11.46 -21.43
N GLY A 64 -11.28 -12.67 -21.78
CA GLY A 64 -10.64 -13.51 -22.80
C GLY A 64 -9.90 -14.74 -22.25
N ASN A 65 -9.22 -15.47 -23.13
CA ASN A 65 -8.57 -16.76 -22.78
C ASN A 65 -7.09 -16.63 -22.35
N LYS A 66 -6.57 -15.41 -22.20
CA LYS A 66 -5.16 -15.19 -21.90
C LYS A 66 -5.00 -14.62 -20.50
N SER A 67 -4.25 -15.33 -19.66
CA SER A 67 -3.79 -14.79 -18.38
C SER A 67 -2.89 -13.57 -18.62
N ILE A 68 -3.21 -12.47 -17.97
CA ILE A 68 -2.40 -11.24 -17.98
C ILE A 68 -1.56 -11.22 -16.71
N ALA A 69 -0.28 -10.86 -16.81
CA ALA A 69 0.60 -10.73 -15.64
C ALA A 69 0.19 -9.52 -14.79
N GLU A 70 0.34 -9.60 -13.46
CA GLU A 70 0.00 -8.49 -12.56
C GLU A 70 0.72 -7.20 -12.95
N GLU A 71 2.00 -7.29 -13.32
CA GLU A 71 2.81 -6.15 -13.73
C GLU A 71 2.22 -5.44 -14.95
N ASP A 72 1.62 -6.17 -15.89
CA ASP A 72 0.98 -5.58 -17.06
C ASP A 72 -0.40 -4.98 -16.72
N MET A 73 -1.17 -5.63 -15.82
CA MET A 73 -2.42 -5.09 -15.30
C MET A 73 -2.17 -3.75 -14.59
N VAL A 74 -1.22 -3.72 -13.66
CA VAL A 74 -0.84 -2.53 -12.90
C VAL A 74 -0.21 -1.46 -13.81
N ARG A 75 0.62 -1.86 -14.78
CA ARG A 75 1.15 -0.90 -15.77
C ARG A 75 0.02 -0.19 -16.50
N SER A 76 -1.04 -0.89 -16.90
CA SER A 76 -2.18 -0.28 -17.57
C SER A 76 -2.93 0.74 -16.70
N LEU A 77 -2.93 0.54 -15.37
CA LEU A 77 -3.46 1.51 -14.42
C LEU A 77 -2.55 2.73 -14.38
N LEU A 78 -1.24 2.53 -14.16
CA LEU A 78 -0.23 3.59 -14.03
C LEU A 78 -0.04 4.41 -15.32
N THR A 79 -0.20 3.83 -16.51
CA THR A 79 -0.04 4.54 -17.79
C THR A 79 -1.08 5.63 -18.01
N ASN A 80 -2.25 5.52 -17.38
CA ASN A 80 -3.33 6.50 -17.52
C ASN A 80 -3.28 7.59 -16.44
N CYS A 81 -2.29 7.60 -15.56
CA CYS A 81 -2.30 8.39 -14.33
C CYS A 81 -1.88 9.85 -14.48
N GLY A 82 -1.88 10.35 -15.72
CA GLY A 82 -1.53 11.73 -16.02
C GLY A 82 -0.12 12.08 -15.53
N GLU A 83 0.02 13.26 -14.94
CA GLU A 83 1.30 13.86 -14.54
C GLU A 83 1.77 13.49 -13.11
N ASN A 84 1.23 12.44 -12.48
CA ASN A 84 1.65 12.07 -11.11
C ASN A 84 2.70 10.94 -11.10
N PRO A 85 4.01 11.26 -11.19
CA PRO A 85 5.08 10.25 -11.13
C PRO A 85 5.19 9.54 -9.77
N GLU A 86 4.50 10.04 -8.74
CA GLU A 86 4.51 9.48 -7.39
C GLU A 86 3.31 8.58 -7.12
N GLN A 87 2.46 8.30 -8.12
CA GLN A 87 1.36 7.38 -7.92
C GLN A 87 1.86 5.94 -7.73
N ALA A 88 1.17 5.22 -6.84
CA ALA A 88 1.46 3.83 -6.56
C ALA A 88 0.22 2.94 -6.64
N VAL A 89 0.45 1.66 -6.93
CA VAL A 89 -0.56 0.61 -6.77
C VAL A 89 -0.04 -0.38 -5.73
N ILE A 90 -0.87 -0.77 -4.78
CA ILE A 90 -0.52 -1.77 -3.78
C ILE A 90 -1.53 -2.92 -3.76
N VAL A 91 -1.14 -4.02 -4.37
CA VAL A 91 -2.00 -5.20 -4.52
C VAL A 91 -1.90 -6.05 -3.25
N ARG A 92 -3.03 -6.27 -2.57
CA ARG A 92 -3.10 -7.02 -1.31
C ARG A 92 -3.47 -8.49 -1.59
N ASN A 93 -2.61 -9.42 -1.23
CA ASN A 93 -2.73 -10.85 -1.55
C ASN A 93 -2.87 -11.75 -0.32
N GLY A 94 -3.51 -11.26 0.75
CA GLY A 94 -3.79 -12.04 1.95
C GLY A 94 -2.52 -12.67 2.55
N ALA A 95 -2.46 -14.01 2.56
CA ALA A 95 -1.35 -14.78 3.12
C ALA A 95 -0.01 -14.57 2.38
N ASP A 96 -0.04 -14.22 1.09
CA ASP A 96 1.18 -13.87 0.33
C ASP A 96 1.71 -12.49 0.77
N GLY A 97 0.85 -11.62 1.30
CA GLY A 97 1.18 -10.29 1.77
C GLY A 97 0.73 -9.22 0.80
N SER A 98 1.63 -8.35 0.34
CA SER A 98 1.28 -7.25 -0.57
C SER A 98 2.42 -6.88 -1.53
N ARG A 99 2.07 -6.43 -2.73
CA ARG A 99 3.00 -5.95 -3.75
C ARG A 99 2.80 -4.47 -4.03
N LEU A 100 3.83 -3.68 -3.78
CA LEU A 100 3.90 -2.25 -4.08
C LEU A 100 4.51 -2.04 -5.47
N HIS A 101 3.75 -1.42 -6.36
CA HIS A 101 4.19 -0.95 -7.67
C HIS A 101 4.29 0.57 -7.64
N CYS A 102 5.51 1.10 -7.75
CA CYS A 102 5.76 2.54 -7.66
C CYS A 102 7.05 2.89 -8.40
N ARG A 103 7.06 3.96 -9.21
CA ARG A 103 8.25 4.47 -9.94
C ARG A 103 9.00 3.39 -10.74
N GLY A 104 8.25 2.51 -11.42
CA GLY A 104 8.83 1.41 -12.21
C GLY A 104 9.47 0.28 -11.38
N ARG A 105 9.26 0.28 -10.06
CA ARG A 105 9.72 -0.77 -9.14
C ARG A 105 8.53 -1.55 -8.60
N VAL A 106 8.79 -2.81 -8.28
CA VAL A 106 7.83 -3.75 -7.69
C VAL A 106 8.45 -4.33 -6.43
N LEU A 107 7.93 -3.98 -5.26
CA LEU A 107 8.40 -4.49 -3.97
C LEU A 107 7.35 -5.40 -3.35
N HIS A 108 7.76 -6.62 -3.02
CA HIS A 108 6.94 -7.57 -2.31
C HIS A 108 7.21 -7.51 -0.80
N PHE A 109 6.13 -7.41 -0.04
CA PHE A 109 6.07 -7.42 1.41
C PHE A 109 5.30 -8.66 1.85
N LYS A 110 6.00 -9.65 2.41
CA LYS A 110 5.35 -10.85 2.92
C LYS A 110 4.38 -10.50 4.04
N ALA A 111 3.36 -11.35 4.24
CA ALA A 111 2.49 -11.22 5.41
C ALA A 111 3.31 -11.26 6.72
N TYR A 112 2.77 -10.68 7.80
CA TYR A 112 3.42 -10.78 9.10
C TYR A 112 3.40 -12.23 9.60
N HIS A 113 2.23 -12.84 9.66
CA HIS A 113 2.09 -14.28 9.97
C HIS A 113 2.54 -15.11 8.77
N GLN A 114 3.37 -16.13 8.99
CA GLN A 114 3.88 -17.03 7.94
C GLN A 114 3.14 -18.37 7.91
N ASP A 115 2.24 -18.56 8.86
CA ASP A 115 1.33 -19.69 9.01
C ASP A 115 -0.03 -19.15 9.49
N ALA A 116 -1.03 -20.02 9.55
CA ALA A 116 -2.39 -19.66 9.94
C ALA A 116 -2.67 -19.83 11.44
N GLU A 117 -1.68 -20.19 12.27
CA GLU A 117 -1.92 -20.56 13.68
C GLU A 117 -2.54 -19.43 14.51
N ARG A 118 -2.16 -18.19 14.19
CA ARG A 118 -2.67 -16.97 14.85
C ARG A 118 -3.72 -16.24 14.02
N VAL A 119 -4.15 -16.77 12.88
CA VAL A 119 -5.14 -16.13 12.01
C VAL A 119 -6.53 -16.68 12.36
N ILE A 120 -7.31 -15.89 13.12
CA ILE A 120 -8.64 -16.30 13.60
C ILE A 120 -9.74 -15.83 12.64
N ASP A 121 -9.70 -14.57 12.23
CA ASP A 121 -10.71 -13.96 11.36
C ASP A 121 -10.02 -12.97 10.41
N PRO A 122 -9.97 -13.21 9.09
CA PRO A 122 -9.31 -12.30 8.16
C PRO A 122 -10.04 -10.95 7.98
N THR A 123 -11.27 -10.84 8.51
CA THR A 123 -12.09 -9.64 8.40
C THR A 123 -11.39 -8.40 8.95
N GLY A 124 -11.44 -7.31 8.20
CA GLY A 124 -10.83 -6.04 8.62
C GLY A 124 -9.32 -5.93 8.35
N GLY A 125 -8.63 -7.01 7.96
CA GLY A 125 -7.20 -6.96 7.62
C GLY A 125 -6.87 -5.92 6.54
N GLY A 126 -7.67 -5.87 5.46
CA GLY A 126 -7.53 -4.86 4.40
C GLY A 126 -7.77 -3.42 4.90
N ASN A 127 -8.84 -3.20 5.67
CA ASN A 127 -9.16 -1.88 6.22
C ASN A 127 -8.08 -1.37 7.18
N SER A 128 -7.59 -2.24 8.06
CA SER A 128 -6.49 -1.92 8.98
C SER A 128 -5.19 -1.63 8.22
N TYR A 129 -4.91 -2.37 7.13
CA TYR A 129 -3.79 -2.08 6.25
C TYR A 129 -3.86 -0.65 5.69
N LEU A 130 -4.98 -0.29 5.08
CA LEU A 130 -5.16 1.03 4.45
C LEU A 130 -5.18 2.16 5.47
N GLY A 131 -5.80 1.95 6.63
CA GLY A 131 -5.80 2.92 7.72
C GLY A 131 -4.39 3.23 8.24
N ALA A 132 -3.57 2.21 8.46
CA ALA A 132 -2.19 2.40 8.88
C ALA A 132 -1.30 3.01 7.78
N MET A 133 -1.54 2.63 6.52
CA MET A 133 -0.90 3.26 5.36
C MET A 133 -1.22 4.76 5.30
N ALA A 134 -2.48 5.15 5.47
CA ALA A 134 -2.90 6.55 5.52
C ALA A 134 -2.18 7.31 6.64
N MET A 135 -2.12 6.73 7.84
CA MET A 135 -1.40 7.32 8.97
C MET A 135 0.09 7.49 8.67
N ALA A 136 0.74 6.50 8.07
CA ALA A 136 2.15 6.57 7.70
C ALA A 136 2.43 7.68 6.68
N LEU A 137 1.56 7.86 5.68
CA LEU A 137 1.68 8.94 4.69
C LEU A 137 1.45 10.34 5.27
N THR A 138 0.91 10.47 6.50
CA THR A 138 0.90 11.75 7.23
C THR A 138 2.28 12.14 7.79
N LYS A 139 3.25 11.21 7.79
CA LYS A 139 4.61 11.38 8.34
C LYS A 139 4.63 11.57 9.86
N ARG A 140 3.67 10.98 10.57
CA ARG A 140 3.50 11.11 12.03
C ARG A 140 3.48 9.78 12.78
N VAL A 141 3.86 8.69 12.11
CA VAL A 141 3.89 7.36 12.69
C VAL A 141 5.21 7.11 13.42
N GLN A 142 5.16 6.19 14.38
CA GLN A 142 6.33 5.55 14.96
C GLN A 142 6.17 4.03 14.84
N PRO A 143 7.24 3.29 14.48
CA PRO A 143 8.56 3.79 14.05
C PRO A 143 8.52 4.60 12.74
N GLY A 144 9.35 5.64 12.63
CA GLY A 144 9.35 6.58 11.50
C GLY A 144 10.22 6.20 10.30
N LEU A 145 10.34 7.14 9.36
CA LEU A 145 11.13 7.00 8.12
C LEU A 145 12.61 6.70 8.41
N GLU A 146 13.20 7.38 9.39
CA GLU A 146 14.60 7.24 9.80
C GLU A 146 14.89 5.84 10.31
N ALA A 147 14.03 5.31 11.18
CA ALA A 147 14.17 3.95 11.72
C ALA A 147 14.05 2.89 10.63
N THR A 148 13.11 3.07 9.70
CA THR A 148 12.92 2.19 8.54
C THR A 148 14.14 2.18 7.63
N ALA A 149 14.62 3.37 7.24
CA ALA A 149 15.76 3.53 6.36
C ALA A 149 17.05 2.96 6.98
N GLN A 150 17.26 3.22 8.28
CA GLN A 150 18.37 2.64 9.04
C GLN A 150 18.31 1.12 9.05
N CYS A 151 17.14 0.52 9.29
CA CYS A 151 16.98 -0.92 9.28
C CYS A 151 17.34 -1.53 7.91
N LEU A 152 16.88 -0.89 6.83
CA LEU A 152 17.11 -1.31 5.44
C LEU A 152 18.49 -0.94 4.89
N ASN A 153 19.40 -0.37 5.72
CA ASN A 153 20.70 0.16 5.29
C ASN A 153 20.59 1.11 4.08
N SER A 154 19.52 1.91 4.02
CA SER A 154 19.21 2.79 2.91
C SER A 154 19.41 4.26 3.31
N SER A 155 20.10 5.02 2.47
CA SER A 155 20.28 6.46 2.69
C SER A 155 19.03 7.23 2.26
N ILE A 156 18.57 8.14 3.11
CA ILE A 156 17.45 9.06 2.78
C ILE A 156 18.02 10.21 1.94
N THR A 157 17.77 10.18 0.63
CA THR A 157 18.09 11.24 -0.33
C THR A 157 16.81 11.86 -0.88
N SER A 158 16.91 12.95 -1.64
CA SER A 158 15.76 13.52 -2.36
C SER A 158 15.11 12.50 -3.30
N GLU A 159 15.91 11.63 -3.91
CA GLU A 159 15.46 10.62 -4.88
C GLU A 159 14.85 9.39 -4.21
N SER A 160 15.40 8.95 -3.07
CA SER A 160 14.93 7.73 -2.38
C SER A 160 13.78 8.00 -1.41
N ARG A 161 13.59 9.25 -0.95
CA ARG A 161 12.62 9.59 0.10
C ARG A 161 11.20 9.13 -0.23
N SER A 162 10.69 9.40 -1.43
CA SER A 162 9.32 9.04 -1.79
C SER A 162 9.10 7.51 -1.77
N LEU A 163 10.06 6.75 -2.31
CA LEU A 163 10.01 5.28 -2.26
C LEU A 163 10.09 4.76 -0.81
N LEU A 164 10.97 5.33 0.01
CA LEU A 164 11.09 4.96 1.42
C LEU A 164 9.82 5.32 2.23
N GLU A 165 9.15 6.43 1.91
CA GLU A 165 7.85 6.78 2.50
C GLU A 165 6.76 5.75 2.13
N MET A 166 6.77 5.23 0.89
CA MET A 166 5.86 4.16 0.46
C MET A 166 6.19 2.82 1.12
N ILE A 167 7.48 2.49 1.28
CA ILE A 167 7.93 1.29 2.01
C ILE A 167 7.48 1.38 3.47
N LEU A 168 7.72 2.51 4.14
CA LEU A 168 7.25 2.78 5.49
C LEU A 168 5.74 2.54 5.60
N ALA A 169 4.97 3.08 4.66
CA ALA A 169 3.52 2.95 4.65
C ALA A 169 3.03 1.51 4.44
N ALA A 170 3.65 0.77 3.51
CA ALA A 170 3.35 -0.65 3.29
C ALA A 170 3.67 -1.51 4.52
N VAL A 171 4.80 -1.26 5.20
CA VAL A 171 5.17 -1.97 6.42
C VAL A 171 4.16 -1.69 7.53
N HIS A 172 3.78 -0.43 7.77
CA HIS A 172 2.73 -0.11 8.74
C HIS A 172 1.40 -0.79 8.41
N GLY A 173 1.04 -0.85 7.12
CA GLY A 173 -0.11 -1.60 6.64
C GLY A 173 -0.04 -3.07 7.03
N THR A 174 1.09 -3.74 6.74
CA THR A 174 1.31 -5.15 7.10
C THR A 174 1.20 -5.39 8.60
N ILE A 175 1.78 -4.53 9.42
CA ILE A 175 1.72 -4.67 10.89
C ILE A 175 0.30 -4.46 11.41
N ALA A 176 -0.41 -3.44 10.95
CA ALA A 176 -1.79 -3.21 11.40
C ALA A 176 -2.74 -4.34 10.98
N ALA A 177 -2.61 -4.83 9.75
CA ALA A 177 -3.37 -5.99 9.29
C ALA A 177 -3.12 -7.23 10.16
N SER A 178 -1.87 -7.44 10.60
CA SER A 178 -1.52 -8.59 11.45
C SER A 178 -2.25 -8.63 12.80
N TYR A 179 -2.55 -7.48 13.40
CA TYR A 179 -3.33 -7.41 14.64
C TYR A 179 -4.81 -7.64 14.39
N ALA A 180 -5.34 -7.09 13.28
CA ALA A 180 -6.74 -7.18 12.93
C ALA A 180 -7.20 -8.62 12.73
N ILE A 181 -6.33 -9.48 12.18
CA ILE A 181 -6.70 -10.84 11.82
C ILE A 181 -6.55 -11.88 12.95
N GLU A 182 -6.04 -11.45 14.11
CA GLU A 182 -5.75 -12.32 15.25
C GLU A 182 -6.95 -12.60 16.16
N GLN A 183 -8.08 -11.93 15.93
CA GLN A 183 -9.29 -12.09 16.73
C GLN A 183 -10.53 -11.70 15.92
N ILE A 184 -11.70 -12.10 16.40
CA ILE A 184 -12.96 -11.60 15.86
C ILE A 184 -13.15 -10.15 16.33
N GLY A 185 -13.43 -9.26 15.39
CA GLY A 185 -13.62 -7.84 15.65
C GLY A 185 -12.32 -7.03 15.77
N THR A 186 -12.38 -5.84 16.34
CA THR A 186 -11.23 -4.92 16.39
C THR A 186 -10.16 -5.37 17.41
N PRO A 187 -8.86 -5.17 17.11
CA PRO A 187 -7.77 -5.47 18.03
C PRO A 187 -7.97 -4.86 19.44
N SER A 188 -7.54 -5.61 20.45
CA SER A 188 -7.64 -5.19 21.85
C SER A 188 -6.50 -4.24 22.20
N LEU A 189 -6.82 -3.00 22.58
CA LEU A 189 -5.85 -2.00 23.03
C LEU A 189 -5.74 -1.99 24.55
N ASP A 190 -4.55 -2.28 25.08
CA ASP A 190 -4.33 -2.22 26.53
C ASP A 190 -3.99 -0.79 26.98
N GLY A 191 -4.81 -0.23 27.89
CA GLY A 191 -4.50 0.92 28.75
C GLY A 191 -3.97 2.22 28.13
N GLY A 192 -3.89 2.35 26.81
CA GLY A 192 -3.28 3.48 26.10
C GLY A 192 -1.76 3.37 25.86
N CYS A 193 -1.13 2.22 26.13
CA CYS A 193 0.34 2.05 26.04
C CYS A 193 0.85 1.55 24.68
N GLY A 194 0.05 1.63 23.60
CA GLY A 194 0.47 1.18 22.26
C GLY A 194 0.65 -0.34 22.15
N VAL A 195 0.09 -1.09 23.10
CA VAL A 195 0.07 -2.55 23.14
C VAL A 195 -1.25 -3.04 22.56
N TRP A 196 -1.15 -3.83 21.49
CA TRP A 196 -2.28 -4.39 20.77
C TRP A 196 -2.22 -5.91 20.88
N ASN A 197 -3.33 -6.55 21.25
CA ASN A 197 -3.40 -8.00 21.46
C ASN A 197 -2.28 -8.53 22.39
N GLY A 198 -1.87 -7.73 23.38
CA GLY A 198 -0.80 -8.07 24.33
C GLY A 198 0.63 -7.88 23.83
N GLU A 199 0.85 -7.37 22.61
CA GLU A 199 2.17 -7.08 22.04
C GLU A 199 2.34 -5.59 21.71
N ALA A 200 3.52 -5.03 22.01
CA ALA A 200 3.83 -3.65 21.64
C ALA A 200 3.95 -3.49 20.13
N TYR A 201 3.32 -2.44 19.58
CA TYR A 201 3.32 -2.17 18.14
C TYR A 201 4.74 -2.01 17.57
N GLU A 202 5.60 -1.27 18.28
CA GLU A 202 6.98 -0.99 17.84
C GLU A 202 7.85 -2.26 17.83
N ASP A 203 7.65 -3.17 18.77
CA ASP A 203 8.37 -4.44 18.81
C ASP A 203 7.98 -5.32 17.62
N ARG A 204 6.67 -5.41 17.34
CA ARG A 204 6.16 -6.16 16.19
C ARG A 204 6.69 -5.61 14.86
N TYR A 205 6.67 -4.28 14.73
CA TYR A 205 7.22 -3.57 13.57
C TYR A 205 8.72 -3.88 13.38
N THR A 206 9.48 -3.76 14.45
CA THR A 206 10.94 -3.99 14.45
C THR A 206 11.28 -5.44 14.12
N LEU A 207 10.52 -6.39 14.69
CA LEU A 207 10.70 -7.82 14.42
C LEU A 207 10.47 -8.15 12.94
N TYR A 208 9.39 -7.62 12.37
CA TYR A 208 9.08 -7.81 10.95
C TYR A 208 10.18 -7.24 10.05
N LEU A 209 10.59 -5.99 10.26
CA LEU A 209 11.63 -5.38 9.42
C LEU A 209 12.97 -6.11 9.54
N ARG A 210 13.36 -6.55 10.75
CA ARG A 210 14.59 -7.33 10.93
C ARG A 210 14.53 -8.65 10.17
N ARG A 211 13.38 -9.35 10.22
CA ARG A 211 13.15 -10.60 9.48
C ARG A 211 13.23 -10.39 7.97
N GLU A 212 12.57 -9.35 7.46
CA GLU A 212 12.46 -9.09 6.02
C GLU A 212 13.62 -8.26 5.44
N LYS A 213 14.54 -7.76 6.27
CA LYS A 213 15.64 -6.86 5.87
C LYS A 213 16.37 -7.35 4.62
N SER A 214 16.91 -8.57 4.66
CA SER A 214 17.67 -9.12 3.55
C SER A 214 16.84 -9.27 2.28
N TYR A 215 15.56 -9.62 2.42
CA TYR A 215 14.64 -9.80 1.29
C TYR A 215 14.29 -8.46 0.63
N LEU A 216 13.94 -7.44 1.42
CA LEU A 216 13.62 -6.09 0.92
C LEU A 216 14.86 -5.40 0.35
N SER A 217 16.01 -5.48 1.03
CA SER A 217 17.27 -4.91 0.53
C SER A 217 17.69 -5.53 -0.81
N HIS A 218 17.49 -6.85 -1.00
CA HIS A 218 17.78 -7.51 -2.26
C HIS A 218 16.88 -7.01 -3.41
N GLN A 219 15.58 -6.86 -3.16
CA GLN A 219 14.63 -6.31 -4.15
C GLN A 219 14.98 -4.87 -4.56
N LEU A 220 15.39 -4.04 -3.59
CA LEU A 220 15.80 -2.66 -3.85
C LEU A 220 17.06 -2.58 -4.73
N ALA A 221 18.01 -3.51 -4.53
CA ALA A 221 19.25 -3.56 -5.28
C ALA A 221 19.06 -4.06 -6.72
N THR A 222 18.27 -5.12 -6.93
CA THR A 222 18.14 -5.79 -8.24
C THR A 222 17.32 -4.98 -9.25
N GLN A 223 16.32 -4.23 -8.80
CA GLN A 223 15.45 -3.46 -9.70
C GLN A 223 16.01 -2.09 -10.10
N GLY A 224 17.17 -1.70 -9.58
CA GLY A 224 17.85 -0.46 -9.99
C GLY A 224 18.58 -0.54 -11.33
N GLN A 225 18.73 -1.73 -11.93
CA GLN A 225 19.58 -1.94 -13.11
C GLN A 225 18.84 -1.90 -14.47
N ASN A 226 17.51 -1.82 -14.49
CA ASN A 226 16.72 -1.89 -15.73
C ASN A 226 16.20 -0.55 -16.28
N LEU A 227 16.76 0.60 -15.84
CA LEU A 227 16.27 1.93 -16.22
C LEU A 227 17.11 2.66 -17.28
N ILE A 228 17.97 1.96 -18.03
CA ILE A 228 18.60 2.54 -19.22
C ILE A 228 18.16 1.74 -20.45
N PRO A 229 17.08 2.14 -21.14
CA PRO A 229 16.92 1.80 -22.55
C PRO A 229 17.94 2.63 -23.34
N SER A 230 18.80 1.93 -24.06
CA SER A 230 19.61 2.46 -25.17
C SER A 230 18.75 3.09 -26.26
#